data_AF-A0A397FTI5-F1
#
_entry.id   AF-A0A397FTI5-F1
#
_cell.length_a   1.000
_cell.length_b   1.000
_cell.length_c   1.000
_cell.angle_alpha   90.00
_cell.angle_beta   90.00
_cell.angle_gamma   90.00
#
_symmetry.space_group_name_H-M   'P 1'
#
loop_
_entity.id
_entity.type
_entity.pdbx_description
1 polymer ?
#
loop_
_entity_poly.entity_id
_entity_poly.type
_entity_poly.pdbx_seq_one_letter_code
_entity_poly.pdbx_strand_id
1 'polypeptide(L)'
;MFPIKEYEDWATFFLNYLNPYFTDENFFLFQKRWKSYWKLFQLWKEKKLETEEIKNTVEQLITTKKSLAYLIKKYQKQEITDTSPIFLELEKLWDDDLAKKYSLKPQKIQNFLLGQVKKQFPDLDMRKINEIISEFINATKKLNVQC
;
A
#
# COMPACT_ATOMS: atom_id res chain seq x y z
N MET A 1 11.85 13.43 25.04
CA MET A 1 11.93 11.98 25.32
C MET A 1 11.45 11.28 24.05
N PHE A 2 12.30 10.49 23.39
CA PHE A 2 11.86 9.74 22.21
C PHE A 2 10.78 8.74 22.68
N PRO A 3 9.64 8.59 21.97
CA PRO A 3 8.67 7.58 22.34
C PRO A 3 9.34 6.20 22.20
N ILE A 4 9.28 5.36 23.25
CA ILE A 4 9.87 4.01 23.24
C ILE A 4 9.45 3.23 21.98
N LYS A 5 8.19 3.36 21.59
CA LYS A 5 7.62 2.76 20.38
C LYS A 5 8.32 3.17 19.08
N GLU A 6 8.74 4.43 18.94
CA GLU A 6 9.40 4.88 17.72
C GLU A 6 10.81 4.30 17.59
N TYR A 7 11.48 4.11 18.72
CA TYR A 7 12.75 3.39 18.76
C TYR A 7 12.55 1.90 18.41
N GLU A 8 11.53 1.25 18.96
CA GLU A 8 11.19 -0.14 18.62
C GLU A 8 10.85 -0.32 17.13
N ASP A 9 10.04 0.59 16.57
CA ASP A 9 9.70 0.62 15.15
C ASP A 9 10.95 0.77 14.28
N TRP A 10 11.86 1.67 14.66
CA TRP A 10 13.12 1.89 13.94
C TRP A 10 14.05 0.67 14.04
N ALA A 11 14.20 0.07 15.22
CA ALA A 11 15.01 -1.12 15.43
C ALA A 11 14.47 -2.29 14.58
N THR A 12 13.15 -2.46 14.55
CA THR A 12 12.48 -3.45 13.71
C THR A 12 12.74 -3.20 12.22
N PHE A 13 12.64 -1.95 11.76
CA PHE A 13 12.94 -1.60 10.38
C PHE A 13 14.42 -1.88 10.04
N PHE A 14 15.34 -1.48 10.92
CA PHE A 14 16.77 -1.71 10.72
C PHE A 14 17.08 -3.19 10.58
N LEU A 15 16.63 -4.03 11.53
CA LEU A 15 16.91 -5.46 11.55
C LEU A 15 16.37 -6.18 10.31
N ASN A 16 15.18 -5.79 9.84
CA ASN A 16 14.53 -6.48 8.71
C ASN A 16 15.01 -6.02 7.34
N TYR A 17 15.42 -4.76 7.18
CA TYR A 17 15.67 -4.18 5.86
C TYR A 17 17.09 -3.67 5.65
N LEU A 18 17.75 -3.17 6.69
CA LEU A 18 19.06 -2.53 6.58
C LEU A 18 20.20 -3.46 7.02
N ASN A 19 19.99 -4.21 8.09
CA ASN A 19 20.98 -5.10 8.69
C ASN A 19 21.60 -6.11 7.69
N PRO A 20 20.85 -6.71 6.73
CA PRO A 20 21.45 -7.61 5.74
C PRO A 20 22.55 -6.98 4.88
N TYR A 21 22.58 -5.65 4.79
CA TYR A 21 23.54 -4.90 4.00
C TYR A 21 24.56 -4.15 4.85
N PHE A 22 24.39 -4.14 6.18
CA PHE A 22 25.21 -3.41 7.11
C PHE A 22 26.53 -4.16 7.35
N THR A 23 27.48 -3.94 6.46
CA THR A 23 28.83 -4.50 6.49
C THR A 23 29.87 -3.39 6.60
N ASP A 24 31.08 -3.72 7.02
CA ASP A 24 32.19 -2.75 7.11
C ASP A 24 32.45 -2.05 5.76
N GLU A 25 32.37 -2.80 4.66
CA GLU A 25 32.52 -2.30 3.29
C GLU A 25 31.47 -1.24 2.93
N ASN A 26 30.24 -1.39 3.43
CA ASN A 26 29.12 -0.50 3.14
C ASN A 26 28.92 0.59 4.21
N PHE A 27 29.66 0.56 5.33
CA PHE A 27 29.42 1.44 6.47
C PHE A 27 29.47 2.93 6.12
N PHE A 28 30.40 3.35 5.27
CA PHE A 28 30.47 4.73 4.78
C PHE A 28 29.22 5.14 3.99
N LEU A 29 28.68 4.24 3.15
CA LEU A 29 27.42 4.48 2.44
C LEU A 29 26.26 4.57 3.42
N PHE A 30 26.28 3.76 4.48
CA PHE A 30 25.28 3.81 5.54
C PHE A 30 25.20 5.18 6.20
N GLN A 31 26.34 5.74 6.60
CA GLN A 31 26.44 7.08 7.17
C GLN A 31 25.98 8.14 6.16
N LYS A 32 26.49 8.08 4.92
CA LYS A 32 26.17 9.07 3.88
C LYS A 32 24.69 9.10 3.50
N ARG A 33 24.01 7.94 3.56
CA ARG A 33 22.60 7.79 3.17
C ARG A 33 21.63 7.74 4.35
N TRP A 34 22.07 8.04 5.57
CA TRP A 34 21.24 8.02 6.78
C TRP A 34 19.86 8.67 6.59
N LYS A 35 19.82 9.90 6.03
CA LYS A 35 18.56 10.61 5.75
C LYS A 35 17.63 9.86 4.80
N SER A 36 18.19 9.12 3.84
CA SER A 36 17.40 8.31 2.91
C SER A 36 16.78 7.11 3.64
N TYR A 37 17.54 6.40 4.48
CA TYR A 37 17.01 5.30 5.27
C TYR A 37 15.96 5.76 6.28
N TRP A 38 16.16 6.92 6.91
CA TRP A 38 15.16 7.52 7.78
C TRP A 38 13.86 7.81 7.03
N LYS A 39 13.94 8.39 5.83
CA LYS A 39 12.75 8.64 5.02
C LYS A 39 12.06 7.34 4.59
N LEU A 40 12.82 6.31 4.25
CA LEU A 40 12.30 4.99 3.89
C LEU A 40 11.58 4.32 5.07
N PHE A 41 12.12 4.46 6.29
CA PHE A 41 11.45 4.07 7.53
C PHE A 41 10.11 4.77 7.72
N GLN A 42 10.04 6.09 7.51
CA GLN A 42 8.76 6.82 7.60
C GLN A 42 7.75 6.26 6.59
N LEU A 43 8.17 5.97 5.35
CA LEU A 43 7.29 5.37 4.34
C LEU A 43 6.82 3.96 4.71
N TRP A 44 7.68 3.15 5.33
CA TRP A 44 7.32 1.84 5.85
C TRP A 44 6.34 1.93 7.03
N LYS A 45 6.61 2.83 7.99
CA LYS A 45 5.77 3.08 9.18
C LYS A 45 4.38 3.58 8.78
N GLU A 46 4.31 4.48 7.80
CA GLU A 46 3.06 4.96 7.19
C GLU A 46 2.43 3.92 6.25
N LYS A 47 3.08 2.76 6.06
CA LYS A 47 2.65 1.66 5.18
C LYS A 47 2.34 2.14 3.76
N LYS A 48 3.09 3.12 3.26
CA LYS A 48 3.02 3.66 1.89
C LYS A 48 3.77 2.80 0.89
N LEU A 49 4.77 2.06 1.37
CA LEU A 49 5.51 1.07 0.59
C LEU A 49 5.32 -0.32 1.18
N GLU A 50 5.20 -1.32 0.32
CA GLU A 50 5.14 -2.73 0.67
C GLU A 50 6.54 -3.32 0.94
N THR A 51 6.59 -4.46 1.62
CA THR A 51 7.83 -5.12 2.04
C THR A 51 8.82 -5.30 0.88
N GLU A 52 8.35 -5.76 -0.29
CA GLU A 52 9.21 -5.99 -1.46
C GLU A 52 9.69 -4.68 -2.09
N GLU A 53 8.87 -3.61 -2.04
CA GLU A 53 9.25 -2.27 -2.52
C GLU A 53 10.35 -1.66 -1.63
N ILE A 54 10.25 -1.85 -0.31
CA ILE A 54 11.28 -1.44 0.65
C ILE A 54 12.59 -2.18 0.38
N LYS A 55 12.56 -3.52 0.30
CA LYS A 55 13.77 -4.34 0.05
C LYS A 55 14.48 -3.91 -1.22
N ASN A 56 13.74 -3.81 -2.34
CA ASN A 56 14.28 -3.39 -3.63
C ASN A 56 14.86 -1.96 -3.56
N THR A 57 14.19 -1.05 -2.85
CA THR A 57 14.69 0.31 -2.67
C THR A 57 16.00 0.34 -1.86
N VAL A 58 16.12 -0.43 -0.77
CA VAL A 58 17.36 -0.53 0.01
C VAL A 58 18.49 -1.07 -0.83
N GLU A 59 18.26 -2.19 -1.53
CA GLU A 59 19.25 -2.80 -2.42
C GLU A 59 19.75 -1.79 -3.47
N GLN A 60 18.84 -1.07 -4.13
CA GLN A 60 19.22 -0.05 -5.11
C GLN A 60 19.91 1.17 -4.49
N LEU A 61 19.60 1.54 -3.24
CA LEU A 61 20.32 2.61 -2.54
C LEU A 61 21.78 2.23 -2.30
N ILE A 62 22.09 0.96 -2.07
CA ILE A 62 23.47 0.52 -1.81
C ILE A 62 24.22 0.30 -3.12
N THR A 63 23.57 -0.32 -4.10
CA THR A 63 24.21 -0.73 -5.35
C THR A 63 24.28 0.36 -6.41
N THR A 64 23.43 1.40 -6.34
CA THR A 64 23.36 2.43 -7.38
C THR A 64 23.65 3.84 -6.84
N LYS A 65 24.06 4.76 -7.72
CA LYS A 65 24.20 6.20 -7.39
C LYS A 65 22.86 6.97 -7.41
N LYS A 66 21.73 6.28 -7.57
CA LYS A 66 20.41 6.92 -7.67
C LYS A 66 19.98 7.47 -6.30
N SER A 67 19.27 8.59 -6.34
CA SER A 67 18.67 9.20 -5.15
C SER A 67 17.44 8.42 -4.72
N LEU A 68 17.11 8.45 -3.42
CA LEU A 68 15.89 7.83 -2.90
C LEU A 68 14.65 8.31 -3.67
N ALA A 69 14.54 9.62 -3.94
CA ALA A 69 13.41 10.21 -4.65
C ALA A 69 13.18 9.58 -6.02
N TYR A 70 14.26 9.29 -6.75
CA TYR A 70 14.18 8.60 -8.03
C TYR A 70 13.69 7.15 -7.86
N LEU A 71 14.23 6.44 -6.86
CA LEU A 71 13.93 5.03 -6.62
C LEU A 71 12.48 4.78 -6.20
N ILE A 72 11.92 5.67 -5.38
CA ILE A 72 10.53 5.54 -4.90
C ILE A 72 9.49 6.13 -5.84
N LYS A 73 9.90 6.89 -6.87
CA LYS A 73 8.97 7.54 -7.80
C LYS A 73 8.03 6.53 -8.48
N LYS A 74 8.56 5.37 -8.86
CA LYS A 74 7.77 4.29 -9.48
C LYS A 74 6.74 3.64 -8.53
N TYR A 75 6.89 3.84 -7.22
CA TYR A 75 5.97 3.36 -6.19
C TYR A 75 5.05 4.46 -5.67
N GLN A 76 5.12 5.68 -6.23
CA GLN A 76 4.16 6.73 -5.91
C GLN A 76 2.80 6.33 -6.47
N LYS A 77 2.01 5.68 -5.62
CA LYS A 77 0.61 5.36 -5.88
C LYS A 77 -0.13 6.68 -6.09
N GLN A 78 -0.85 6.79 -7.20
CA GLN A 78 -1.63 8.00 -7.48
C GLN A 78 -2.65 8.21 -6.36
N GLU A 79 -2.78 9.45 -5.90
CA GLU A 79 -3.91 9.80 -5.05
C GLU A 79 -5.18 9.76 -5.89
N ILE A 80 -6.14 8.93 -5.48
CA ILE A 80 -7.47 8.91 -6.06
C ILE A 80 -8.16 10.21 -5.65
N THR A 81 -8.17 11.18 -6.54
CA THR A 81 -8.94 12.42 -6.39
C THR A 81 -10.36 12.27 -6.90
N ASP A 82 -10.62 11.30 -7.77
CA ASP A 82 -11.94 10.97 -8.29
C ASP A 82 -12.18 9.44 -8.21
N THR A 83 -13.16 9.04 -7.41
CA THR A 83 -13.55 7.64 -7.19
C THR A 83 -14.61 7.19 -8.20
N SER A 84 -15.17 8.11 -9.00
CA SER A 84 -16.27 7.84 -9.94
C SER A 84 -15.98 6.72 -10.93
N PRO A 85 -14.77 6.61 -11.54
CA PRO A 85 -14.44 5.50 -12.43
C PRO A 85 -14.48 4.13 -11.75
N ILE A 86 -14.11 4.05 -10.48
CA ILE A 86 -14.13 2.81 -9.70
C ILE A 86 -15.57 2.46 -9.35
N PHE A 87 -16.38 3.45 -8.95
CA PHE A 87 -17.81 3.26 -8.70
C PHE A 87 -18.55 2.72 -9.93
N LEU A 88 -18.32 3.31 -11.11
CA LEU A 88 -18.92 2.84 -12.36
C LEU A 88 -18.54 1.39 -12.69
N GLU A 89 -17.29 1.01 -12.40
CA GLU A 89 -16.86 -0.37 -12.63
C GLU A 89 -17.50 -1.34 -11.62
N LEU A 90 -17.64 -0.91 -10.37
CA LEU A 90 -18.35 -1.69 -9.36
C LEU A 90 -19.84 -1.85 -9.69
N GLU A 91 -20.50 -0.81 -10.21
CA GLU A 91 -21.89 -0.89 -10.69
C GLU A 91 -22.06 -1.91 -11.81
N LYS A 92 -21.12 -1.98 -12.78
CA LYS A 92 -21.17 -3.00 -13.84
C LYS A 92 -21.00 -4.42 -13.32
N LEU A 93 -20.21 -4.58 -12.26
CA LEU A 93 -19.94 -5.88 -11.64
C LEU A 93 -21.04 -6.31 -10.66
N TRP A 94 -21.81 -5.36 -10.14
CA TRP A 94 -22.77 -5.58 -9.07
C TRP A 94 -24.17 -5.88 -9.61
N ASP A 95 -24.53 -7.16 -9.63
CA ASP A 95 -25.86 -7.64 -9.99
C ASP A 95 -26.59 -8.29 -8.80
N ASP A 96 -27.86 -8.65 -9.01
CA ASP A 96 -28.71 -9.28 -7.99
C ASP A 96 -28.17 -10.63 -7.50
N ASP A 97 -27.47 -11.38 -8.34
CA ASP A 97 -26.88 -12.67 -7.99
C ASP A 97 -25.64 -12.47 -7.09
N LEU A 98 -24.80 -11.49 -7.42
CA LEU A 98 -23.66 -11.10 -6.61
C LEU A 98 -24.09 -10.52 -5.26
N ALA A 99 -25.17 -9.72 -5.24
CA ALA A 99 -25.75 -9.18 -4.00
C ALA A 99 -26.28 -10.30 -3.08
N LYS A 100 -26.95 -11.31 -3.64
CA LYS A 100 -27.37 -12.52 -2.89
C LYS A 100 -26.18 -13.33 -2.40
N LYS A 101 -25.13 -13.48 -3.20
CA LYS A 101 -23.90 -14.17 -2.77
C LYS A 101 -23.15 -13.39 -1.70
N TYR A 102 -23.22 -12.06 -1.72
CA TYR A 102 -22.59 -11.19 -0.73
C TYR A 102 -23.19 -11.40 0.66
N SER A 103 -24.52 -11.54 0.78
CA SER A 103 -25.17 -11.80 2.08
C SER A 103 -24.73 -13.12 2.71
N LEU A 104 -24.40 -14.12 1.89
CA LEU A 104 -23.93 -15.43 2.32
C LEU A 104 -22.42 -15.46 2.58
N LYS A 105 -21.61 -14.78 1.75
CA LYS A 105 -20.14 -14.85 1.77
C LYS A 105 -19.51 -13.47 1.50
N PRO A 106 -19.65 -12.51 2.43
CA PRO A 106 -19.26 -11.12 2.21
C PRO A 106 -17.76 -10.97 1.91
N GLN A 107 -16.90 -11.63 2.67
CA GLN A 107 -15.45 -11.58 2.47
C GLN A 107 -15.02 -12.11 1.09
N LYS A 108 -15.68 -13.16 0.59
CA LYS A 108 -15.35 -13.77 -0.69
C LYS A 108 -15.70 -12.83 -1.85
N ILE A 109 -16.86 -12.18 -1.76
CA ILE A 109 -17.30 -11.23 -2.79
C ILE A 109 -16.48 -9.94 -2.73
N GLN A 110 -16.14 -9.45 -1.54
CA GLN A 110 -15.24 -8.30 -1.39
C GLN A 110 -13.85 -8.57 -2.01
N ASN A 111 -13.28 -9.74 -1.78
CA ASN A 111 -12.01 -10.14 -2.40
C ASN A 111 -12.14 -10.29 -3.93
N PHE A 112 -13.28 -10.77 -4.43
CA PHE A 112 -13.56 -10.84 -5.86
C PHE A 112 -13.59 -9.45 -6.50
N LEU A 113 -14.34 -8.51 -5.93
CA LEU A 113 -14.43 -7.13 -6.41
C LEU A 113 -13.07 -6.44 -6.36
N LEU A 114 -12.33 -6.61 -5.26
CA LEU A 114 -10.97 -6.09 -5.12
C LEU A 114 -10.07 -6.60 -6.25
N GLY A 115 -10.15 -7.90 -6.57
CA GLY A 115 -9.40 -8.50 -7.67
C GLY A 115 -9.76 -7.96 -9.05
N GLN A 116 -11.04 -7.67 -9.32
CA GLN A 116 -11.46 -7.10 -10.61
C GLN A 116 -11.04 -5.64 -10.74
N VAL A 117 -11.29 -4.82 -9.72
CA VAL A 117 -10.91 -3.40 -9.72
C VAL A 117 -9.38 -3.26 -9.81
N LYS A 118 -8.61 -4.07 -9.08
CA LYS A 118 -7.14 -4.01 -9.11
C LYS A 118 -6.55 -4.37 -10.49
N LYS A 119 -7.23 -5.18 -11.30
CA LYS A 119 -6.82 -5.47 -12.69
C LYS A 119 -6.95 -4.24 -13.59
N GLN A 120 -8.00 -3.45 -13.41
CA GLN A 120 -8.23 -2.24 -14.21
C GLN A 120 -7.43 -1.05 -13.70
N PHE A 121 -7.19 -1.01 -12.39
CA PHE A 121 -6.47 0.07 -11.72
C PHE A 121 -5.23 -0.47 -10.97
N PRO A 122 -4.22 -0.97 -11.70
CA PRO A 122 -3.06 -1.65 -11.11
C PRO A 122 -2.21 -0.70 -10.24
N ASP A 123 -2.19 0.59 -10.53
CA ASP A 123 -1.36 1.58 -9.84
C ASP A 123 -1.99 2.13 -8.56
N LEU A 124 -3.24 1.77 -8.27
CA LEU A 124 -3.96 2.26 -7.10
C LEU A 124 -3.66 1.45 -5.84
N ASP A 125 -3.66 2.12 -4.69
CA ASP A 125 -3.47 1.46 -3.40
C ASP A 125 -4.60 0.47 -3.10
N MET A 126 -4.25 -0.77 -2.75
CA MET A 126 -5.23 -1.81 -2.44
C MET A 126 -6.13 -1.44 -1.26
N ARG A 127 -5.62 -0.72 -0.24
CA ARG A 127 -6.44 -0.28 0.89
C ARG A 127 -7.48 0.73 0.45
N LYS A 128 -7.08 1.71 -0.37
CA LYS A 128 -8.02 2.70 -0.92
C LYS A 128 -9.10 2.05 -1.79
N ILE A 129 -8.72 1.10 -2.66
CA ILE A 129 -9.72 0.33 -3.43
C ILE A 129 -10.68 -0.39 -2.48
N ASN A 130 -10.16 -1.02 -1.43
CA ASN A 130 -10.99 -1.76 -0.48
C ASN A 130 -11.93 -0.85 0.35
N GLU A 131 -11.49 0.37 0.68
CA GLU A 131 -12.32 1.41 1.28
C GLU A 131 -13.47 1.80 0.34
N ILE A 132 -13.17 2.09 -0.93
CA ILE A 132 -14.16 2.46 -1.96
C ILE A 132 -15.18 1.33 -2.18
N ILE A 133 -14.73 0.07 -2.24
CA ILE A 133 -15.63 -1.09 -2.35
C ILE A 133 -16.58 -1.16 -1.14
N SER A 134 -16.06 -0.90 0.06
CA SER A 134 -16.86 -0.92 1.28
C SER A 134 -17.90 0.22 1.27
N GLU A 135 -17.53 1.40 0.80
CA GLU A 135 -18.46 2.54 0.61
C GLU A 135 -19.56 2.21 -0.40
N PHE A 136 -19.20 1.65 -1.55
CA PHE A 136 -20.13 1.23 -2.59
C PHE A 136 -21.16 0.20 -2.06
N ILE A 137 -20.70 -0.84 -1.35
CA ILE A 137 -21.58 -1.86 -0.76
C ILE A 137 -22.51 -1.24 0.29
N ASN A 138 -22.03 -0.28 1.07
CA ASN A 138 -22.86 0.40 2.07
C ASN A 138 -23.91 1.31 1.40
N ALA A 139 -23.58 1.96 0.30
CA ALA A 139 -24.52 2.78 -0.48
C ALA A 139 -25.64 1.93 -1.09
N THR A 140 -25.29 0.80 -1.71
CA THR A 140 -26.26 -0.14 -2.30
C THR A 140 -27.18 -0.78 -1.25
N LYS A 141 -26.68 -1.07 -0.05
CA LYS A 141 -27.52 -1.55 1.07
C LYS A 141 -28.55 -0.52 1.53
N LYS A 142 -28.20 0.77 1.56
CA LYS A 142 -29.14 1.83 1.99
C LYS A 142 -30.30 2.01 1.01
N LEU A 143 -30.04 1.85 -0.29
CA LEU A 143 -31.07 1.93 -1.34
C LEU A 143 -32.09 0.78 -1.23
N ASN A 144 -31.65 -0.43 -0.88
CA ASN A 144 -32.53 -1.60 -0.75
C ASN A 144 -33.37 -1.66 0.54
N VAL A 145 -33.14 -0.75 1.51
CA VAL A 145 -33.95 -0.68 2.75
C VAL A 145 -35.11 0.31 2.61
N GLN A 146 -35.14 1.10 1.54
CA GLN A 146 -36.19 2.10 1.26
C GLN A 146 -37.26 1.63 0.26
N CYS A 147 -37.29 0.35 -0.11
CA CYS A 147 -38.33 -0.26 -0.96
C CYS A 147 -39.11 -1.33 -0.19
#